data_AF-A0A5D2SGV5-F1
#
_entry.id   AF-A0A5D2SGV5-F1
#
_cell.length_a   1.000
_cell.length_b   1.000
_cell.length_c   1.000
_cell.angle_alpha   90.00
_cell.angle_beta   90.00
_cell.angle_gamma   90.00
#
_symmetry.space_group_name_H-M   'P 1'
#
loop_
_entity.id
_entity.type
_entity.pdbx_description
1 polymer ?
#
loop_
_entity_poly.entity_id
_entity_poly.type
_entity_poly.pdbx_seq_one_letter_code
_entity_poly.pdbx_strand_id
1 'polypeptide(L)'
;MGGGQAHSDPPDKEEDRKSPLAAVAGLRLQDAPILFLLYFHTAIRAELTELRRLAVAAAADGKSDSYSREFVVELFRRFEFLKLVCKYHCAAEDEVVFLALDAHVKNVACTYSLEHESIDHNFDSVFYCLNALEGSEDTSKALQELVFCIGAIQASICQHMLKEEKQVFPLLVKQFSFQEQASLVWRFIGSIPVILLQDFLPWVISFSHPDEQEEIKNFVREVVPKEKSLQEVVVSWLDKKHRTGFEFHIELAKGVQPLDGPISIKSKFKFHLIKNPLGWMKAPCFQTNTGNNPIDGLLFWQGAIQKDLKEILAELHQVKTSSCFQNLDFIVLRLKFLADVLIFYCNALEKLFYPVLVDVSNIQLSLPAQDLYIASDIKHLLYLVNYNSQKGITANEFVKELCQKLESFVRNIDIKFSLQENEV
;
A
#
# COMPACT_ATOMS: atom_id res chain seq x y z
N MET A 1 -71.31 -5.67 29.54
CA MET A 1 -70.24 -6.68 29.40
C MET A 1 -69.27 -6.19 28.33
N GLY A 2 -67.98 -6.07 28.66
CA GLY A 2 -66.80 -5.86 27.78
C GLY A 2 -66.76 -4.53 27.01
N GLY A 3 -65.79 -3.64 27.12
CA GLY A 3 -64.37 -3.80 27.46
C GLY A 3 -63.54 -3.84 26.17
N GLY A 4 -62.97 -2.70 25.76
CA GLY A 4 -62.09 -2.59 24.59
C GLY A 4 -61.56 -1.18 24.40
N GLN A 5 -60.44 -0.89 25.05
CA GLN A 5 -59.74 0.40 25.06
C GLN A 5 -58.94 0.55 23.75
N ALA A 6 -59.26 1.56 22.94
CA ALA A 6 -58.45 1.91 21.78
C ALA A 6 -57.21 2.68 22.26
N HIS A 7 -56.03 2.08 22.13
CA HIS A 7 -54.77 2.79 22.23
C HIS A 7 -54.61 3.65 20.98
N SER A 8 -54.52 4.97 21.19
CA SER A 8 -54.09 5.93 20.18
C SER A 8 -52.56 5.92 20.11
N ASP A 9 -52.01 5.47 18.98
CA ASP A 9 -50.59 5.65 18.69
C ASP A 9 -50.25 7.15 18.54
N PRO A 10 -49.08 7.61 19.01
CA PRO A 10 -48.64 8.99 18.83
C PRO A 10 -48.19 9.21 17.37
N PRO A 11 -48.23 10.45 16.86
CA PRO A 11 -47.90 10.73 15.48
C PRO A 11 -46.39 10.52 15.26
N ASP A 12 -46.06 9.61 14.35
CA ASP A 12 -44.72 9.46 13.79
C ASP A 12 -44.29 10.80 13.19
N LYS A 13 -43.28 11.42 13.81
CA LYS A 13 -42.54 12.50 13.17
C LYS A 13 -41.70 11.87 12.05
N GLU A 14 -42.19 12.00 10.82
CA GLU A 14 -41.36 11.86 9.62
C GLU A 14 -40.25 12.93 9.66
N GLU A 15 -39.12 12.60 10.29
CA GLU A 15 -37.86 13.28 10.00
C GLU A 15 -37.36 12.81 8.64
N ASP A 16 -37.46 13.73 7.68
CA ASP A 16 -36.89 13.80 6.33
C ASP A 16 -35.67 12.88 6.09
N ARG A 17 -35.94 11.60 5.81
CA ARG A 17 -34.91 10.60 5.47
C ARG A 17 -34.56 10.69 3.99
N LYS A 18 -33.95 11.81 3.58
CA LYS A 18 -33.35 11.93 2.25
C LYS A 18 -32.28 10.85 2.09
N SER A 19 -32.35 10.11 0.99
CA SER A 19 -31.38 9.06 0.65
C SER A 19 -29.96 9.64 0.66
N PRO A 20 -28.99 9.03 1.37
CA PRO A 20 -27.61 9.50 1.42
C PRO A 20 -26.95 9.67 0.04
N LEU A 21 -27.40 8.89 -0.96
CA LEU A 21 -26.90 8.99 -2.33
C LEU A 21 -27.25 10.34 -3.00
N ALA A 22 -28.35 10.98 -2.58
CA ALA A 22 -28.75 12.28 -3.10
C ALA A 22 -27.91 13.44 -2.53
N ALA A 23 -27.22 13.22 -1.41
CA ALA A 23 -26.43 14.26 -0.74
C ALA A 23 -25.08 14.53 -1.44
N VAL A 24 -24.57 13.56 -2.20
CA VAL A 24 -23.28 13.65 -2.90
C VAL A 24 -23.46 13.68 -4.43
N ALA A 25 -24.64 13.31 -4.93
CA ALA A 25 -24.95 13.36 -6.36
C ALA A 25 -24.84 14.80 -6.91
N GLY A 26 -23.84 15.03 -7.77
CA GLY A 26 -23.61 16.31 -8.43
C GLY A 26 -22.51 17.19 -7.81
N LEU A 27 -21.89 16.77 -6.70
CA LEU A 27 -20.70 17.43 -6.17
C LEU A 27 -19.46 17.08 -7.00
N ARG A 28 -18.61 18.08 -7.26
CA ARG A 28 -17.33 17.89 -7.96
C ARG A 28 -16.16 17.91 -6.97
N LEU A 29 -14.99 17.51 -7.45
CA LEU A 29 -13.77 17.48 -6.65
C LEU A 29 -13.42 18.87 -6.05
N GLN A 30 -13.69 19.92 -6.81
CA GLN A 30 -13.61 21.32 -6.39
C GLN A 30 -14.54 21.71 -5.22
N ASP A 31 -15.61 20.96 -4.98
CA ASP A 31 -16.61 21.27 -3.95
C ASP A 31 -16.39 20.42 -2.68
N ALA A 32 -15.85 19.20 -2.84
CA ALA A 32 -15.59 18.26 -1.75
C ALA A 32 -14.33 17.42 -2.04
N PRO A 33 -13.17 17.78 -1.44
CA PRO A 33 -11.89 17.10 -1.67
C PRO A 33 -11.93 15.59 -1.43
N ILE A 34 -12.75 15.14 -0.47
CA ILE A 34 -12.83 13.73 -0.11
C ILE A 34 -13.31 12.84 -1.27
N LEU A 35 -13.99 13.42 -2.27
CA LEU A 35 -14.42 12.71 -3.47
C LEU A 35 -13.25 12.21 -4.32
N PHE A 36 -12.02 12.69 -4.09
CA PHE A 36 -10.83 12.15 -4.71
C PHE A 36 -10.70 10.63 -4.52
N LEU A 37 -11.11 10.10 -3.37
CA LEU A 37 -11.03 8.68 -3.07
C LEU A 37 -11.92 7.83 -4.00
N LEU A 38 -12.96 8.42 -4.62
CA LEU A 38 -13.80 7.73 -5.60
C LEU A 38 -13.05 7.39 -6.90
N TYR A 39 -11.97 8.11 -7.23
CA TYR A 39 -11.13 7.76 -8.38
C TYR A 39 -10.37 6.44 -8.13
N PHE A 40 -9.99 6.15 -6.88
CA PHE A 40 -9.41 4.84 -6.53
C PHE A 40 -10.43 3.72 -6.75
N HIS A 41 -11.67 3.91 -6.28
CA HIS A 41 -12.74 2.94 -6.49
C HIS A 41 -12.99 2.71 -7.98
N THR A 42 -13.04 3.79 -8.75
CA THR A 42 -13.24 3.74 -10.21
C THR A 42 -12.14 2.92 -10.89
N ALA A 43 -10.87 3.20 -10.57
CA ALA A 43 -9.73 2.47 -11.13
C ALA A 43 -9.74 0.97 -10.76
N ILE A 44 -10.01 0.65 -9.49
CA ILE A 44 -10.09 -0.75 -9.00
C ILE A 44 -11.20 -1.53 -9.72
N ARG A 45 -12.40 -0.93 -9.83
CA ARG A 45 -13.53 -1.56 -10.53
C ARG A 45 -13.26 -1.74 -12.02
N ALA A 46 -12.65 -0.74 -12.66
CA ALA A 46 -12.30 -0.80 -14.07
C ALA A 46 -11.26 -1.89 -14.36
N GLU A 47 -10.22 -1.99 -13.52
CA GLU A 47 -9.21 -3.04 -13.63
C GLU A 47 -9.79 -4.45 -13.47
N LEU A 48 -10.64 -4.66 -12.47
CA LEU A 48 -11.35 -5.94 -12.29
C LEU A 48 -12.23 -6.29 -13.50
N THR A 49 -12.89 -5.28 -14.07
CA THR A 49 -13.71 -5.46 -15.28
C THR A 49 -12.87 -5.87 -16.47
N GLU A 50 -11.71 -5.24 -16.65
CA GLU A 50 -10.79 -5.55 -17.74
C GLU A 50 -10.16 -6.94 -17.57
N LEU A 51 -9.68 -7.28 -16.37
CA LEU A 51 -9.13 -8.60 -16.07
C LEU A 51 -10.17 -9.71 -16.31
N ARG A 52 -11.42 -9.49 -15.92
CA ARG A 52 -12.50 -10.43 -16.20
C ARG A 52 -12.78 -10.54 -17.70
N ARG A 53 -12.80 -9.42 -18.42
CA ARG A 53 -12.99 -9.41 -19.88
C ARG A 53 -11.91 -10.21 -20.59
N LEU A 54 -10.65 -10.07 -20.17
CA LEU A 54 -9.51 -10.84 -20.69
C LEU A 54 -9.68 -12.34 -20.41
N ALA A 55 -10.05 -12.72 -19.18
CA ALA A 55 -10.28 -14.12 -18.83
C ALA A 55 -11.46 -14.74 -19.59
N VAL A 56 -12.56 -14.00 -19.78
CA VAL A 56 -13.72 -14.46 -20.57
C VAL A 56 -13.37 -14.62 -22.05
N ALA A 57 -12.64 -13.66 -22.62
CA ALA A 57 -12.18 -13.74 -24.00
C ALA A 57 -11.25 -14.96 -24.19
N ALA A 58 -10.34 -15.19 -23.23
CA ALA A 58 -9.52 -16.38 -23.22
C ALA A 58 -10.38 -17.64 -23.19
N ALA A 59 -11.32 -17.76 -22.24
CA ALA A 59 -12.18 -18.94 -22.09
C ALA A 59 -13.06 -19.24 -23.32
N ALA A 60 -13.41 -18.22 -24.11
CA ALA A 60 -14.21 -18.37 -25.33
C ALA A 60 -13.41 -18.83 -26.56
N ASP A 61 -12.09 -18.59 -26.59
CA ASP A 61 -11.28 -18.79 -27.80
C ASP A 61 -11.03 -20.28 -28.11
N GLY A 62 -11.11 -21.18 -27.11
CA GLY A 62 -11.34 -22.63 -27.26
C GLY A 62 -10.42 -23.44 -28.18
N LYS A 63 -9.37 -22.86 -28.77
CA LYS A 63 -8.61 -23.42 -29.89
C LYS A 63 -7.08 -23.34 -29.79
N SER A 64 -6.51 -22.89 -28.67
CA SER A 64 -5.06 -22.88 -28.49
C SER A 64 -4.64 -23.97 -27.51
N ASP A 65 -3.90 -24.96 -28.02
CA ASP A 65 -3.02 -25.80 -27.20
C ASP A 65 -2.08 -24.85 -26.44
N SER A 66 -2.32 -24.66 -25.14
CA SER A 66 -1.66 -23.66 -24.27
C SER A 66 -1.98 -22.19 -24.62
N TYR A 67 -2.46 -21.43 -23.64
CA TYR A 67 -2.33 -19.96 -23.69
C TYR A 67 -0.83 -19.62 -23.61
N SER A 68 -0.43 -18.48 -24.15
CA SER A 68 0.96 -18.06 -23.97
C SER A 68 1.23 -17.96 -22.48
N ARG A 69 2.33 -18.55 -22.02
CA ARG A 69 2.86 -18.36 -20.66
C ARG A 69 2.89 -16.87 -20.29
N GLU A 70 3.12 -16.01 -21.28
CA GLU A 70 3.08 -14.55 -21.18
C GLU A 70 1.70 -14.02 -20.72
N PHE A 71 0.59 -14.57 -21.20
CA PHE A 71 -0.76 -14.16 -20.77
C PHE A 71 -1.02 -14.48 -19.30
N VAL A 72 -0.64 -15.68 -18.85
CA VAL A 72 -0.81 -16.09 -17.44
C VAL A 72 0.06 -15.23 -16.53
N VAL A 73 1.31 -15.00 -16.92
CA VAL A 73 2.24 -14.11 -16.20
C VAL A 73 1.71 -12.68 -16.12
N GLU A 74 1.12 -12.16 -17.21
CA GLU A 74 0.52 -10.82 -17.22
C GLU A 74 -0.67 -10.71 -16.26
N LEU A 75 -1.59 -11.68 -16.29
CA LEU A 75 -2.71 -11.70 -15.34
C LEU A 75 -2.22 -11.80 -13.90
N PHE A 76 -1.23 -12.65 -13.64
CA PHE A 76 -0.65 -12.81 -12.30
C PHE A 76 -0.12 -11.47 -11.76
N ARG A 77 0.69 -10.77 -12.56
CA ARG A 77 1.26 -9.47 -12.18
C ARG A 77 0.20 -8.42 -11.93
N ARG A 78 -0.83 -8.35 -12.77
CA ARG A 78 -1.93 -7.39 -12.60
C ARG A 78 -2.75 -7.68 -11.34
N PHE A 79 -3.00 -8.95 -11.01
CA PHE A 79 -3.64 -9.32 -9.75
C PHE A 79 -2.78 -9.08 -8.52
N GLU A 80 -1.46 -9.27 -8.59
CA GLU A 80 -0.54 -8.90 -7.50
C GLU A 80 -0.56 -7.40 -7.24
N PHE A 81 -0.49 -6.59 -8.30
CA PHE A 81 -0.59 -5.15 -8.19
C PHE A 81 -1.94 -4.72 -7.62
N LEU A 82 -3.05 -5.28 -8.13
CA LEU A 82 -4.39 -4.98 -7.65
C LEU A 82 -4.59 -5.38 -6.18
N LYS A 83 -4.06 -6.54 -5.77
CA LYS A 83 -4.08 -6.98 -4.35
C LYS A 83 -3.37 -5.96 -3.47
N LEU A 84 -2.22 -5.45 -3.92
CA LEU A 84 -1.45 -4.46 -3.19
C LEU A 84 -2.18 -3.11 -3.09
N VAL A 85 -2.77 -2.66 -4.19
CA VAL A 85 -3.62 -1.47 -4.27
C VAL A 85 -4.78 -1.57 -3.28
N CYS A 86 -5.54 -2.67 -3.30
CA CYS A 86 -6.67 -2.87 -2.39
C CYS A 86 -6.21 -2.89 -0.93
N LYS A 87 -5.11 -3.60 -0.64
CA LYS A 87 -4.57 -3.70 0.72
C LYS A 87 -4.20 -2.34 1.31
N TYR A 88 -3.47 -1.50 0.57
CA TYR A 88 -3.07 -0.18 1.08
C TYR A 88 -4.20 0.84 1.05
N HIS A 89 -5.14 0.72 0.11
CA HIS A 89 -6.36 1.50 0.11
C HIS A 89 -7.16 1.24 1.40
N CYS A 90 -7.51 -0.01 1.68
CA CYS A 90 -8.24 -0.38 2.90
C CYS A 90 -7.50 0.03 4.19
N ALA A 91 -6.18 -0.17 4.23
CA ALA A 91 -5.37 0.24 5.39
C ALA A 91 -5.41 1.76 5.60
N ALA A 92 -5.29 2.55 4.52
CA ALA A 92 -5.37 4.01 4.61
C ALA A 92 -6.78 4.49 4.97
N GLU A 93 -7.83 3.79 4.54
CA GLU A 93 -9.20 4.07 4.98
C GLU A 93 -9.36 3.83 6.48
N ASP A 94 -8.93 2.66 6.99
CA ASP A 94 -9.02 2.32 8.41
C ASP A 94 -8.23 3.31 9.28
N GLU A 95 -6.97 3.58 8.92
CA GLU A 95 -6.04 4.36 9.75
C GLU A 95 -6.25 5.88 9.64
N VAL A 96 -6.84 6.36 8.54
CA VAL A 96 -7.01 7.80 8.30
C VAL A 96 -8.48 8.20 8.24
N VAL A 97 -9.25 7.63 7.32
CA VAL A 97 -10.58 8.11 6.96
C VAL A 97 -11.62 7.69 7.99
N PHE A 98 -11.73 6.39 8.25
CA PHE A 98 -12.68 5.84 9.21
C PHE A 98 -12.30 6.20 10.63
N LEU A 99 -11.01 6.20 10.98
CA LEU A 99 -10.55 6.68 12.28
C LEU A 99 -10.97 8.14 12.54
N ALA A 100 -10.81 9.02 11.54
CA ALA A 100 -11.26 10.41 11.67
C ALA A 100 -12.78 10.49 11.79
N LEU A 101 -13.54 9.75 10.96
CA LEU A 101 -15.00 9.78 10.98
C LEU A 101 -15.57 9.19 12.28
N ASP A 102 -14.91 8.21 12.90
CA ASP A 102 -15.37 7.57 14.14
C ASP A 102 -15.43 8.54 15.33
N ALA A 103 -14.62 9.61 15.30
CA ALA A 103 -14.68 10.71 16.26
C ALA A 103 -16.02 11.49 16.20
N HIS A 104 -16.71 11.44 15.06
CA HIS A 104 -17.99 12.13 14.83
C HIS A 104 -19.18 11.17 14.75
N VAL A 105 -18.97 9.94 14.27
CA VAL A 105 -20.01 8.91 14.06
C VAL A 105 -19.52 7.58 14.60
N LYS A 106 -20.08 7.17 15.74
CA LYS A 106 -19.62 5.97 16.47
C LYS A 106 -19.74 4.69 15.64
N ASN A 107 -18.75 3.81 15.80
CA ASN A 107 -18.68 2.45 15.26
C ASN A 107 -18.51 2.36 13.75
N VAL A 108 -18.11 3.44 13.07
CA VAL A 108 -17.82 3.37 11.63
C VAL A 108 -16.57 2.54 11.41
N ALA A 109 -15.47 2.85 12.10
CA ALA A 109 -14.21 2.12 11.94
C ALA A 109 -14.38 0.61 12.18
N CYS A 110 -14.99 0.22 13.32
CA CYS A 110 -15.22 -1.19 13.64
C CYS A 110 -16.09 -1.93 12.61
N THR A 111 -17.01 -1.24 11.94
CA THR A 111 -17.93 -1.88 10.97
C THR A 111 -17.21 -2.26 9.68
N TYR A 112 -16.27 -1.44 9.21
CA TYR A 112 -15.61 -1.64 7.92
C TYR A 112 -14.28 -2.39 8.04
N SER A 113 -13.54 -2.25 9.14
CA SER A 113 -12.26 -2.95 9.31
C SER A 113 -12.40 -4.48 9.26
N LEU A 114 -13.54 -5.04 9.71
CA LEU A 114 -13.82 -6.49 9.59
C LEU A 114 -14.02 -6.92 8.13
N GLU A 115 -14.65 -6.08 7.30
CA GLU A 115 -14.78 -6.36 5.87
C GLU A 115 -13.40 -6.29 5.19
N HIS A 116 -12.57 -5.31 5.55
CA HIS A 116 -11.20 -5.16 5.04
C HIS A 116 -10.29 -6.36 5.34
N GLU A 117 -10.38 -6.95 6.54
CA GLU A 117 -9.63 -8.16 6.87
C GLU A 117 -9.91 -9.32 5.91
N SER A 118 -11.11 -9.37 5.32
CA SER A 118 -11.51 -10.42 4.40
C SER A 118 -11.10 -10.17 2.94
N ILE A 119 -10.83 -8.92 2.55
CA ILE A 119 -10.54 -8.56 1.15
C ILE A 119 -9.24 -9.20 0.67
N ASP A 120 -8.19 -9.28 1.51
CA ASP A 120 -6.91 -9.91 1.14
C ASP A 120 -7.06 -11.38 0.77
N HIS A 121 -7.94 -12.09 1.49
CA HIS A 121 -8.24 -13.51 1.31
C HIS A 121 -9.03 -13.80 0.03
N ASN A 122 -9.80 -12.85 -0.47
CA ASN A 122 -10.58 -13.02 -1.70
C ASN A 122 -9.67 -13.29 -2.91
N PHE A 123 -8.45 -12.74 -2.93
CA PHE A 123 -7.49 -12.94 -4.01
C PHE A 123 -6.89 -14.35 -4.06
N ASP A 124 -6.89 -15.09 -2.94
CA ASP A 124 -6.25 -16.42 -2.85
C ASP A 124 -6.85 -17.41 -3.86
N SER A 125 -8.16 -17.32 -4.10
CA SER A 125 -8.87 -18.16 -5.07
C SER A 125 -8.47 -17.86 -6.52
N VAL A 126 -8.21 -16.58 -6.84
CA VAL A 126 -7.74 -16.18 -8.18
C VAL A 126 -6.33 -16.69 -8.42
N PHE A 127 -5.42 -16.50 -7.46
CA PHE A 127 -4.05 -17.02 -7.58
C PHE A 127 -4.02 -18.54 -7.67
N TYR A 128 -4.89 -19.23 -6.93
CA TYR A 128 -5.02 -20.68 -7.07
C TYR A 128 -5.39 -21.08 -8.51
N CYS A 129 -6.37 -20.43 -9.13
CA CYS A 129 -6.76 -20.70 -10.51
C CYS A 129 -5.65 -20.36 -11.51
N LEU A 130 -4.95 -19.23 -11.31
CA LEU A 130 -3.81 -18.83 -12.17
C LEU A 130 -2.67 -19.86 -12.13
N ASN A 131 -2.34 -20.39 -10.95
CA ASN A 131 -1.34 -21.44 -10.81
C ASN A 131 -1.80 -22.77 -11.46
N ALA A 132 -3.09 -23.07 -11.41
CA ALA A 132 -3.65 -24.27 -12.05
C ALA A 132 -3.55 -24.21 -13.58
N LEU A 133 -3.60 -23.00 -14.17
CA LEU A 133 -3.47 -22.81 -15.62
C LEU A 133 -2.08 -23.16 -16.16
N GLU A 134 -1.02 -23.09 -15.35
CA GLU A 134 0.34 -23.41 -15.78
C GLU A 134 0.64 -24.92 -15.86
N GLY A 135 -0.25 -25.78 -15.34
CA GLY A 135 0.00 -27.23 -15.22
C GLY A 135 -1.19 -28.14 -15.48
N SER A 136 -2.34 -27.62 -15.92
CA SER A 136 -3.55 -28.41 -16.18
C SER A 136 -3.56 -28.98 -17.61
N GLU A 137 -3.90 -30.28 -17.73
CA GLU A 137 -4.26 -30.90 -19.01
C GLU A 137 -5.61 -30.39 -19.56
N ASP A 138 -6.48 -29.89 -18.67
CA ASP A 138 -7.77 -29.28 -19.01
C ASP A 138 -7.72 -27.77 -18.73
N THR A 139 -7.16 -27.03 -19.68
CA THR A 139 -7.02 -25.57 -19.64
C THR A 139 -8.38 -24.87 -19.74
N SER A 140 -9.37 -25.49 -20.39
CA SER A 140 -10.71 -24.92 -20.55
C SER A 140 -11.43 -24.82 -19.21
N LYS A 141 -11.41 -25.89 -18.42
CA LYS A 141 -12.01 -25.89 -17.08
C LYS A 141 -11.31 -24.90 -16.15
N ALA A 142 -9.98 -24.88 -16.14
CA ALA A 142 -9.20 -23.96 -15.32
C ALA A 142 -9.50 -22.47 -15.66
N LEU A 143 -9.74 -22.15 -16.92
CA LEU A 143 -10.16 -20.80 -17.32
C LEU A 143 -11.58 -20.44 -16.88
N GLN A 144 -12.52 -21.38 -16.96
CA GLN A 144 -13.88 -21.16 -16.46
C GLN A 144 -13.87 -20.92 -14.94
N GLU A 145 -13.06 -21.68 -14.20
CA GLU A 145 -12.84 -21.46 -12.76
C GLU A 145 -12.20 -20.09 -12.50
N LEU A 146 -11.19 -19.69 -13.29
CA LEU A 146 -10.61 -18.35 -13.19
C LEU A 146 -11.66 -17.26 -13.41
N VAL A 147 -12.47 -17.34 -14.47
CA VAL A 147 -13.54 -16.38 -14.75
C VAL A 147 -14.53 -16.29 -13.58
N PHE A 148 -14.89 -17.42 -12.98
CA PHE A 148 -15.76 -17.48 -11.81
C PHE A 148 -15.12 -16.79 -10.60
N CYS A 149 -13.85 -17.11 -10.28
CA CYS A 149 -13.13 -16.49 -9.17
C CYS A 149 -12.97 -14.98 -9.35
N ILE A 150 -12.63 -14.51 -10.56
CA ILE A 150 -12.56 -13.07 -10.84
C ILE A 150 -13.94 -12.42 -10.66
N GLY A 151 -15.00 -13.06 -11.13
CA GLY A 151 -16.37 -12.58 -10.94
C GLY A 151 -16.78 -12.48 -9.47
N ALA A 152 -16.36 -13.43 -8.64
CA ALA A 152 -16.63 -13.44 -7.20
C ALA A 152 -15.92 -12.29 -6.47
N ILE A 153 -14.61 -12.10 -6.72
CA ILE A 153 -13.88 -10.98 -6.11
C ILE A 153 -14.39 -9.63 -6.61
N GLN A 154 -14.75 -9.54 -7.88
CA GLN A 154 -15.31 -8.32 -8.47
C GLN A 154 -16.63 -7.96 -7.79
N ALA A 155 -17.54 -8.92 -7.60
CA ALA A 155 -18.80 -8.69 -6.90
C ALA A 155 -18.57 -8.22 -5.46
N SER A 156 -17.67 -8.88 -4.72
CA SER A 156 -17.34 -8.55 -3.34
C SER A 156 -16.78 -7.13 -3.21
N ILE A 157 -15.74 -6.80 -3.98
CA ILE A 157 -15.06 -5.49 -3.92
C ILE A 157 -16.02 -4.36 -4.38
N CYS A 158 -16.76 -4.57 -5.46
CA CYS A 158 -17.73 -3.58 -5.94
C CYS A 158 -18.83 -3.31 -4.90
N GLN A 159 -19.34 -4.35 -4.25
CA GLN A 159 -20.37 -4.21 -3.21
C GLN A 159 -19.85 -3.46 -1.99
N HIS A 160 -18.64 -3.77 -1.54
CA HIS A 160 -17.97 -3.10 -0.43
C HIS A 160 -17.79 -1.59 -0.71
N MET A 161 -17.18 -1.24 -1.84
CA MET A 161 -17.00 0.17 -2.22
C MET A 161 -18.33 0.91 -2.40
N LEU A 162 -19.37 0.24 -2.94
CA LEU A 162 -20.70 0.84 -3.08
C LEU A 162 -21.33 1.13 -1.70
N LYS A 163 -21.04 0.30 -0.70
CA LYS A 163 -21.50 0.51 0.68
C LYS A 163 -20.83 1.75 1.28
N GLU A 164 -19.53 1.92 1.08
CA GLU A 164 -18.78 3.10 1.54
C GLU A 164 -19.28 4.38 0.87
N GLU A 165 -19.40 4.36 -0.45
CA GLU A 165 -19.93 5.47 -1.25
C GLU A 165 -21.33 5.91 -0.79
N LYS A 166 -22.17 4.95 -0.37
CA LYS A 166 -23.52 5.22 0.11
C LYS A 166 -23.59 5.67 1.56
N GLN A 167 -22.70 5.17 2.42
CA GLN A 167 -22.88 5.29 3.87
C GLN A 167 -21.81 6.18 4.51
N VAL A 168 -20.57 6.15 4.02
CA VAL A 168 -19.42 6.86 4.58
C VAL A 168 -19.22 8.21 3.90
N PHE A 169 -19.14 8.26 2.56
CA PHE A 169 -18.83 9.50 1.83
C PHE A 169 -19.80 10.66 2.14
N PRO A 170 -21.13 10.45 2.21
CA PRO A 170 -22.04 11.52 2.61
C PRO A 170 -21.79 12.06 4.01
N LEU A 171 -21.34 11.20 4.94
CA LEU A 171 -20.96 11.62 6.29
C LEU A 171 -19.66 12.40 6.27
N LEU A 172 -18.67 12.00 5.47
CA LEU A 172 -17.41 12.74 5.33
C LEU A 172 -17.66 14.16 4.81
N VAL A 173 -18.49 14.29 3.76
CA VAL A 173 -18.87 15.59 3.18
C VAL A 173 -19.63 16.45 4.20
N LYS A 174 -20.48 15.85 5.03
CA LYS A 174 -21.28 16.56 6.03
C LYS A 174 -20.47 17.00 7.26
N GLN A 175 -19.54 16.17 7.72
CA GLN A 175 -18.88 16.36 9.02
C GLN A 175 -17.58 17.15 8.94
N PHE A 176 -16.89 17.12 7.79
CA PHE A 176 -15.60 17.77 7.62
C PHE A 176 -15.70 18.97 6.68
N SER A 177 -15.06 20.06 7.05
CA SER A 177 -14.85 21.22 6.16
C SER A 177 -13.97 20.85 4.96
N PHE A 178 -13.96 21.70 3.94
CA PHE A 178 -13.09 21.52 2.77
C PHE A 178 -11.62 21.31 3.16
N GLN A 179 -11.08 22.11 4.07
CA GLN A 179 -9.69 22.03 4.51
C GLN A 179 -9.40 20.72 5.25
N GLU A 180 -10.32 20.27 6.10
CA GLU A 180 -10.20 18.99 6.79
C GLU A 180 -10.27 17.82 5.81
N GLN A 181 -11.20 17.85 4.84
CA GLN A 181 -11.27 16.85 3.78
C GLN A 181 -9.97 16.78 2.96
N ALA A 182 -9.42 17.94 2.55
CA ALA A 182 -8.15 18.00 1.84
C ALA A 182 -7.00 17.43 2.67
N SER A 183 -6.97 17.74 3.98
CA SER A 183 -5.98 17.17 4.90
C SER A 183 -6.12 15.64 5.03
N LEU A 184 -7.35 15.13 5.12
CA LEU A 184 -7.61 13.69 5.13
C LEU A 184 -7.14 13.01 3.85
N VAL A 185 -7.39 13.61 2.69
CA VAL A 185 -6.91 13.09 1.40
C VAL A 185 -5.38 13.07 1.35
N TRP A 186 -4.71 14.15 1.77
CA TRP A 186 -3.24 14.16 1.82
C TRP A 186 -2.69 13.07 2.76
N ARG A 187 -3.27 12.93 3.96
CA ARG A 187 -2.89 11.89 4.91
C ARG A 187 -3.13 10.49 4.35
N PHE A 188 -4.25 10.28 3.67
CA PHE A 188 -4.57 9.02 2.99
C PHE A 188 -3.49 8.67 1.95
N ILE A 189 -3.14 9.62 1.06
CA ILE A 189 -2.07 9.44 0.08
C ILE A 189 -0.75 9.15 0.81
N GLY A 190 -0.43 9.91 1.86
CA GLY A 190 0.81 9.76 2.64
C GLY A 190 0.93 8.45 3.43
N SER A 191 -0.17 7.74 3.67
CA SER A 191 -0.17 6.40 4.29
C SER A 191 0.19 5.28 3.32
N ILE A 192 0.21 5.55 2.01
CA ILE A 192 0.59 4.58 0.99
C ILE A 192 2.12 4.62 0.82
N PRO A 193 2.82 3.47 0.76
CA PRO A 193 4.26 3.45 0.55
C PRO A 193 4.67 4.21 -0.71
N VAL A 194 5.71 5.05 -0.59
CA VAL A 194 6.18 5.94 -1.67
C VAL A 194 6.55 5.20 -2.96
N ILE A 195 7.13 4.00 -2.81
CA ILE A 195 7.49 3.12 -3.94
C ILE A 195 6.26 2.69 -4.75
N LEU A 196 5.10 2.61 -4.11
CA LEU A 196 3.83 2.27 -4.77
C LEU A 196 3.13 3.50 -5.29
N LEU A 197 3.14 4.61 -4.55
CA LEU A 197 2.52 5.88 -4.98
C LEU A 197 2.99 6.34 -6.36
N GLN A 198 4.27 6.12 -6.66
CA GLN A 198 4.88 6.43 -7.96
C GLN A 198 4.11 5.81 -9.14
N ASP A 199 3.56 4.61 -8.96
CA ASP A 199 2.84 3.87 -10.02
C ASP A 199 1.32 3.90 -9.78
N PHE A 200 0.89 3.95 -8.52
CA PHE A 200 -0.50 3.97 -8.11
C PHE A 200 -1.22 5.25 -8.55
N LEU A 201 -0.65 6.44 -8.34
CA LEU A 201 -1.30 7.69 -8.76
C LEU A 201 -1.48 7.79 -10.29
N PRO A 202 -0.46 7.54 -11.12
CA PRO A 202 -0.65 7.51 -12.57
C PRO A 202 -1.63 6.44 -13.04
N TRP A 203 -1.63 5.28 -12.37
CA TRP A 203 -2.59 4.20 -12.65
C TRP A 203 -4.02 4.65 -12.38
N VAL A 204 -4.32 5.24 -11.23
CA VAL A 204 -5.66 5.79 -10.92
C VAL A 204 -6.11 6.81 -11.97
N ILE A 205 -5.23 7.77 -12.30
CA ILE A 205 -5.53 8.82 -13.27
C ILE A 205 -5.81 8.23 -14.66
N SER A 206 -5.13 7.14 -15.04
CA SER A 206 -5.29 6.52 -16.35
C SER A 206 -6.69 5.94 -16.63
N PHE A 207 -7.46 5.62 -15.58
CA PHE A 207 -8.85 5.15 -15.70
C PHE A 207 -9.88 6.28 -15.74
N SER A 208 -9.47 7.53 -15.54
CA SER A 208 -10.37 8.70 -15.55
C SER A 208 -10.50 9.29 -16.96
N HIS A 209 -11.60 9.99 -17.24
CA HIS A 209 -11.81 10.63 -18.54
C HIS A 209 -10.74 11.72 -18.79
N PRO A 210 -10.26 11.97 -20.02
CA PRO A 210 -9.22 12.97 -20.29
C PRO A 210 -9.48 14.35 -19.68
N ASP A 211 -10.74 14.79 -19.68
CA ASP A 211 -11.14 16.08 -19.07
C ASP A 211 -11.01 16.06 -17.54
N GLU A 212 -11.26 14.91 -16.90
CA GLU A 212 -11.10 14.72 -15.44
C GLU A 212 -9.63 14.54 -15.05
N GLN A 213 -8.79 14.00 -15.94
CA GLN A 213 -7.37 13.76 -15.64
C GLN A 213 -6.64 15.07 -15.27
N GLU A 214 -6.89 16.16 -16.00
CA GLU A 214 -6.28 17.45 -15.67
C GLU A 214 -6.88 18.06 -14.39
N GLU A 215 -8.17 17.87 -14.12
CA GLU A 215 -8.80 18.27 -12.86
C GLU A 215 -8.14 17.54 -11.67
N ILE A 216 -7.99 16.21 -11.77
CA ILE A 216 -7.36 15.37 -10.75
C ILE A 216 -5.91 15.82 -10.50
N LYS A 217 -5.11 16.04 -11.55
CA LYS A 217 -3.72 16.50 -11.40
C LYS A 217 -3.63 17.84 -10.70
N ASN A 218 -4.50 18.79 -11.07
CA ASN A 218 -4.53 20.11 -10.44
C ASN A 218 -4.92 20.01 -8.96
N PHE A 219 -5.93 19.20 -8.65
CA PHE A 219 -6.34 18.93 -7.28
C PHE A 219 -5.21 18.31 -6.44
N VAL A 220 -4.50 17.30 -6.97
CA VAL A 220 -3.36 16.71 -6.24
C VAL A 220 -2.29 17.76 -5.94
N ARG A 221 -1.97 18.66 -6.88
CA ARG A 221 -1.02 19.78 -6.63
C ARG A 221 -1.50 20.74 -5.54
N GLU A 222 -2.83 20.92 -5.41
CA GLU A 222 -3.42 21.76 -4.37
C GLU A 222 -3.35 21.11 -2.99
N VAL A 223 -3.66 19.81 -2.90
CA VAL A 223 -3.68 19.04 -1.66
C VAL A 223 -2.28 18.71 -1.13
N VAL A 224 -1.31 18.50 -2.02
CA VAL A 224 0.09 18.28 -1.63
C VAL A 224 0.64 19.52 -0.92
N PRO A 225 1.38 19.36 0.19
CA PRO A 225 2.04 20.45 0.89
C PRO A 225 2.94 21.31 -0.03
N LYS A 226 3.10 22.60 0.27
CA LYS A 226 3.75 23.58 -0.64
C LYS A 226 5.28 23.48 -0.70
N GLU A 227 5.86 22.50 -0.03
CA GLU A 227 7.28 22.17 -0.02
C GLU A 227 7.74 21.84 -1.44
N LYS A 228 8.67 22.64 -1.96
CA LYS A 228 9.11 22.58 -3.36
C LYS A 228 9.55 21.18 -3.79
N SER A 229 10.39 20.51 -3.00
CA SER A 229 10.91 19.18 -3.33
C SER A 229 9.80 18.11 -3.36
N LEU A 230 8.80 18.23 -2.49
CA LEU A 230 7.66 17.29 -2.47
C LEU A 230 6.76 17.51 -3.68
N GLN A 231 6.47 18.78 -4.00
CA GLN A 231 5.72 19.16 -5.19
C GLN A 231 6.40 18.66 -6.47
N GLU A 232 7.72 18.84 -6.60
CA GLU A 232 8.50 18.36 -7.74
C GLU A 232 8.39 16.83 -7.90
N VAL A 233 8.51 16.08 -6.79
CA VAL A 233 8.39 14.62 -6.81
C VAL A 233 7.00 14.16 -7.23
N VAL A 234 5.94 14.68 -6.60
CA VAL A 234 4.57 14.25 -6.92
C VAL A 234 4.19 14.64 -8.35
N VAL A 235 4.52 15.86 -8.79
CA VAL A 235 4.29 16.30 -10.18
C VAL A 235 5.01 15.39 -11.18
N SER A 236 6.25 14.99 -10.88
CA SER A 236 6.99 14.05 -11.75
C SER A 236 6.30 12.70 -11.91
N TRP A 237 5.49 12.27 -10.94
CA TRP A 237 4.67 11.06 -11.06
C TRP A 237 3.41 11.33 -11.87
N LEU A 238 2.68 12.41 -11.58
CA LEU A 238 1.43 12.78 -12.27
C LEU A 238 1.58 12.92 -13.80
N ASP A 239 2.76 13.32 -14.27
CA ASP A 239 3.04 13.48 -15.69
C ASP A 239 3.48 12.18 -16.39
N LYS A 240 3.64 11.08 -15.66
CA LYS A 240 3.95 9.77 -16.25
C LYS A 240 2.74 9.26 -17.02
N LYS A 241 2.93 8.98 -18.31
CA LYS A 241 1.94 8.21 -19.07
C LYS A 241 1.90 6.79 -18.53
N HIS A 242 0.73 6.36 -18.05
CA HIS A 242 0.50 4.96 -17.78
C HIS A 242 0.63 4.17 -19.09
N ARG A 243 1.61 3.26 -19.16
CA ARG A 243 1.75 2.35 -20.30
C ARG A 243 0.78 1.19 -20.08
N THR A 244 -0.06 0.91 -21.07
CA THR A 244 -1.08 -0.16 -21.03
C THR A 244 -0.48 -1.57 -21.12
N GLY A 245 0.77 -1.70 -21.56
CA GLY A 245 1.58 -2.82 -21.10
C GLY A 245 2.05 -2.46 -19.71
N PHE A 246 1.71 -3.25 -18.70
CA PHE A 246 2.32 -3.21 -17.38
C PHE A 246 3.82 -3.58 -17.52
N GLU A 247 4.57 -2.71 -18.20
CA GLU A 247 5.98 -2.50 -18.03
C GLU A 247 6.10 -1.81 -16.67
N PHE A 248 5.72 -2.55 -15.64
CA PHE A 248 6.26 -2.41 -14.31
C PHE A 248 7.74 -2.08 -14.54
N HIS A 249 8.25 -0.98 -13.98
CA HIS A 249 9.70 -0.78 -13.89
C HIS A 249 10.26 -1.80 -12.88
N ILE A 250 10.05 -3.08 -13.14
CA ILE A 250 10.95 -4.14 -12.77
C ILE A 250 12.05 -4.10 -13.84
N GLU A 251 13.02 -3.21 -13.63
CA GLU A 251 14.37 -3.46 -14.15
C GLU A 251 14.96 -4.81 -13.63
N LEU A 252 14.25 -5.54 -12.74
CA LEU A 252 14.55 -6.91 -12.34
C LEU A 252 14.05 -8.04 -13.30
N ALA A 253 13.24 -7.79 -14.34
CA ALA A 253 12.65 -8.87 -15.16
C ALA A 253 13.17 -8.93 -16.60
N LYS A 254 13.96 -7.95 -17.05
CA LYS A 254 14.63 -7.99 -18.36
C LYS A 254 16.00 -8.69 -18.34
N GLY A 255 16.43 -9.20 -17.18
CA GLY A 255 17.71 -9.91 -17.01
C GLY A 255 17.66 -11.43 -17.20
N VAL A 256 16.48 -12.05 -17.34
CA VAL A 256 16.37 -13.52 -17.42
C VAL A 256 15.80 -13.91 -18.77
N GLN A 257 16.69 -14.19 -19.71
CA GLN A 257 16.39 -15.17 -20.75
C GLN A 257 15.99 -16.48 -20.06
N PRO A 258 14.91 -17.16 -20.48
CA PRO A 258 14.56 -18.46 -19.90
C PRO A 258 15.71 -19.42 -20.21
N LEU A 259 16.46 -19.82 -19.17
CA LEU A 259 17.32 -20.98 -19.30
C LEU A 259 16.38 -22.20 -19.37
N ASP A 260 16.43 -22.92 -20.49
CA ASP A 260 15.67 -24.14 -20.74
C ASP A 260 15.76 -25.12 -19.56
N GLY A 261 14.60 -25.47 -18.98
CA GLY A 261 14.49 -26.50 -17.95
C GLY A 261 13.08 -26.56 -17.34
N PRO A 262 12.51 -27.76 -17.09
CA PRO A 262 11.15 -27.91 -16.59
C PRO A 262 11.15 -27.69 -15.07
N ILE A 263 10.93 -26.46 -14.63
CA ILE A 263 10.74 -26.15 -13.20
C ILE A 263 9.31 -25.64 -13.02
N SER A 264 8.46 -26.55 -12.56
CA SER A 264 7.12 -26.29 -12.05
C SER A 264 7.18 -25.15 -11.02
N ILE A 265 6.42 -24.08 -11.28
CA ILE A 265 6.20 -22.97 -10.35
C ILE A 265 5.31 -23.51 -9.21
N LYS A 266 5.93 -24.24 -8.28
CA LYS A 266 5.32 -24.54 -6.98
C LYS A 266 5.34 -23.26 -6.15
N SER A 267 4.39 -22.38 -6.39
CA SER A 267 4.15 -21.17 -5.61
C SER A 267 3.71 -21.52 -4.18
N LYS A 268 4.67 -21.68 -3.26
CA LYS A 268 4.41 -21.51 -1.83
C LYS A 268 4.71 -20.07 -1.43
N PHE A 269 4.04 -19.11 -2.08
CA PHE A 269 4.11 -17.70 -1.68
C PHE A 269 2.94 -17.41 -0.74
N LYS A 270 3.17 -17.68 0.56
CA LYS A 270 2.29 -17.19 1.62
C LYS A 270 2.93 -15.90 2.14
N PHE A 271 2.48 -14.76 1.61
CA PHE A 271 2.88 -13.44 2.09
C PHE A 271 2.51 -13.31 3.58
N HIS A 272 3.48 -13.46 4.46
CA HIS A 272 3.38 -12.92 5.82
C HIS A 272 4.02 -11.53 5.80
N LEU A 273 3.34 -10.58 5.15
CA LEU A 273 3.58 -9.19 5.50
C LEU A 273 2.99 -9.00 6.89
N ILE A 274 3.82 -8.51 7.82
CA ILE A 274 3.48 -8.15 9.18
C ILE A 274 2.08 -7.53 9.17
N LYS A 275 1.11 -8.17 9.84
CA LYS A 275 -0.08 -7.46 10.32
C LYS A 275 0.49 -6.26 11.06
N ASN A 276 0.25 -5.03 10.57
CA ASN A 276 0.59 -3.82 11.33
C ASN A 276 0.21 -4.13 12.79
N PRO A 277 1.13 -4.07 13.75
CA PRO A 277 0.77 -4.21 15.15
C PRO A 277 -0.15 -3.03 15.42
N LEU A 278 -1.45 -3.31 15.36
CA LEU A 278 -2.54 -2.39 15.55
C LEU A 278 -2.31 -1.71 16.91
N GLY A 279 -1.93 -0.45 16.87
CA GLY A 279 -1.56 0.32 18.06
C GLY A 279 -0.98 1.71 17.81
N TRP A 280 -0.64 2.08 16.56
CA TRP A 280 0.16 3.28 16.31
C TRP A 280 -0.61 4.60 16.14
N MET A 281 -1.94 4.62 16.31
CA MET A 281 -2.71 5.87 16.46
C MET A 281 -3.86 5.72 17.47
N LYS A 282 -3.52 5.69 18.76
CA LYS A 282 -4.45 6.15 19.82
C LYS A 282 -4.03 7.47 20.45
N ALA A 283 -2.91 8.06 20.00
CA ALA A 283 -2.48 9.35 20.48
C ALA A 283 -2.93 10.44 19.49
N PRO A 284 -3.77 11.41 19.89
CA PRO A 284 -4.02 12.58 19.09
C PRO A 284 -2.70 13.32 18.94
N CYS A 285 -2.20 13.44 17.71
CA CYS A 285 -1.03 14.24 17.43
C CYS A 285 -1.35 15.70 17.82
N PHE A 286 -0.60 16.20 18.81
CA PHE A 286 -0.64 17.53 19.42
C PHE A 286 -1.83 17.86 20.34
N GLN A 287 -1.82 17.27 21.55
CA GLN A 287 -2.17 18.03 22.75
C GLN A 287 -0.97 18.02 23.71
N THR A 288 -0.23 19.14 23.72
CA THR A 288 0.74 19.45 24.76
C THR A 288 0.00 19.71 26.07
N ASN A 289 -0.29 18.65 26.82
CA ASN A 289 -0.55 18.67 28.26
C ASN A 289 -0.84 17.25 28.77
N THR A 290 0.17 16.36 28.76
CA THR A 290 0.38 15.28 29.75
C THR A 290 1.49 14.33 29.30
N GLY A 291 2.64 14.39 29.98
CA GLY A 291 3.39 13.22 30.48
C GLY A 291 4.12 12.23 29.55
N ASN A 292 3.87 12.18 28.24
CA ASN A 292 4.64 11.27 27.35
C ASN A 292 5.79 12.02 26.69
N ASN A 293 7.01 11.49 26.84
CA ASN A 293 8.20 12.10 26.26
C ASN A 293 8.15 11.86 24.73
N PRO A 294 8.25 12.89 23.87
CA PRO A 294 8.24 12.71 22.40
C PRO A 294 9.27 11.71 21.89
N ILE A 295 10.28 11.37 22.70
CA ILE A 295 11.34 10.44 22.38
C ILE A 295 10.93 8.96 22.54
N ASP A 296 9.87 8.66 23.28
CA ASP A 296 9.37 7.28 23.46
C ASP A 296 8.98 6.66 22.10
N GLY A 297 8.51 7.49 21.15
CA GLY A 297 8.26 7.07 19.77
C GLY A 297 9.53 6.60 19.05
N LEU A 298 10.67 7.25 19.28
CA LEU A 298 11.93 6.93 18.61
C LEU A 298 12.39 5.50 18.90
N LEU A 299 12.26 5.06 20.16
CA LEU A 299 12.63 3.72 20.63
C LEU A 299 11.82 2.61 19.93
N PHE A 300 10.52 2.85 19.69
CA PHE A 300 9.68 1.90 18.97
C PHE A 300 10.08 1.77 17.48
N TRP A 301 10.42 2.89 16.84
CA TRP A 301 10.92 2.87 15.46
C TRP A 301 12.27 2.13 15.36
N GLN A 302 13.19 2.41 16.28
CA GLN A 302 14.49 1.75 16.35
C GLN A 302 14.32 0.22 16.51
N GLY A 303 13.47 -0.21 17.45
CA GLY A 303 13.19 -1.63 17.68
C GLY A 303 12.55 -2.33 16.47
N ALA A 304 11.60 -1.68 15.79
CA ALA A 304 10.95 -2.22 14.59
C ALA A 304 11.95 -2.38 13.43
N ILE A 305 12.75 -1.34 13.17
CA ILE A 305 13.78 -1.35 12.12
C ILE A 305 14.82 -2.45 12.39
N GLN A 306 15.30 -2.59 13.63
CA GLN A 306 16.26 -3.63 13.99
C GLN A 306 15.70 -5.03 13.81
N LYS A 307 14.45 -5.24 14.22
CA LYS A 307 13.76 -6.52 14.06
C LYS A 307 13.66 -6.90 12.58
N ASP A 308 13.17 -6.01 11.74
CA ASP A 308 12.98 -6.27 10.32
C ASP A 308 14.32 -6.49 9.59
N LEU A 309 15.36 -5.72 9.94
CA LEU A 309 16.72 -5.93 9.43
C LEU A 309 17.26 -7.32 9.79
N LYS A 310 17.05 -7.77 11.03
CA LYS A 310 17.51 -9.08 11.53
C LYS A 310 16.74 -10.23 10.88
N GLU A 311 15.43 -10.08 10.67
CA GLU A 311 14.60 -11.06 9.96
C GLU A 311 15.04 -11.21 8.50
N ILE A 312 15.22 -10.11 7.79
CA ILE A 312 15.70 -10.13 6.40
C ILE A 312 17.09 -10.78 6.31
N LEU A 313 17.99 -10.45 7.25
CA LEU A 313 19.31 -11.06 7.31
C LEU A 313 19.24 -12.59 7.51
N ALA A 314 18.35 -13.05 8.39
CA ALA A 314 18.13 -14.49 8.61
C ALA A 314 17.60 -15.20 7.35
N GLU A 315 16.63 -14.60 6.65
CA GLU A 315 16.11 -15.13 5.38
C GLU A 315 17.20 -15.17 4.30
N LEU A 316 18.04 -14.15 4.23
CA LEU A 316 19.14 -14.11 3.28
C LEU A 316 20.21 -15.18 3.58
N HIS A 317 20.49 -15.46 4.85
CA HIS A 317 21.33 -16.59 5.26
C HIS A 317 20.72 -17.95 4.86
N GLN A 318 19.39 -18.08 4.91
CA GLN A 318 18.70 -19.28 4.46
C GLN A 318 18.83 -19.45 2.94
N VAL A 319 18.69 -18.38 2.16
CA VAL A 319 18.93 -18.38 0.71
C VAL A 319 20.37 -18.78 0.40
N LYS A 320 21.35 -18.23 1.14
CA LYS A 320 22.77 -18.56 1.00
C LYS A 320 23.07 -20.04 1.27
N THR A 321 22.47 -20.61 2.30
CA THR A 321 22.70 -22.02 2.71
C THR A 321 21.99 -23.01 1.78
N SER A 322 20.80 -22.66 1.30
CA SER A 322 19.98 -23.54 0.45
C SER A 322 20.27 -23.42 -1.04
N SER A 323 21.00 -22.39 -1.47
CA SER A 323 21.18 -22.01 -2.88
C SER A 323 19.86 -21.89 -3.66
N CYS A 324 18.75 -21.60 -2.97
CA CYS A 324 17.42 -21.41 -3.54
C CYS A 324 17.06 -19.93 -3.59
N PHE A 325 17.06 -19.34 -4.80
CA PHE A 325 16.91 -17.89 -4.99
C PHE A 325 15.47 -17.41 -5.20
N GLN A 326 14.47 -18.27 -5.00
CA GLN A 326 13.06 -17.95 -5.27
C GLN A 326 12.54 -16.74 -4.45
N ASN A 327 13.13 -16.47 -3.28
CA ASN A 327 12.74 -15.36 -2.40
C ASN A 327 13.69 -14.16 -2.48
N LEU A 328 14.71 -14.21 -3.35
CA LEU A 328 15.77 -13.19 -3.37
C LEU A 328 15.24 -11.83 -3.80
N ASP A 329 14.38 -11.77 -4.80
CA ASP A 329 13.76 -10.52 -5.27
C ASP A 329 12.87 -9.89 -4.18
N PHE A 330 12.20 -10.71 -3.39
CA PHE A 330 11.38 -10.27 -2.26
C PHE A 330 12.23 -9.73 -1.11
N ILE A 331 13.33 -10.41 -0.78
CA ILE A 331 14.33 -9.93 0.20
C ILE A 331 14.88 -8.57 -0.25
N VAL A 332 15.24 -8.45 -1.53
CA VAL A 332 15.70 -7.20 -2.14
C VAL A 332 14.65 -6.09 -2.03
N LEU A 333 13.38 -6.39 -2.32
CA LEU A 333 12.29 -5.41 -2.20
C LEU A 333 12.12 -4.92 -0.76
N ARG A 334 12.13 -5.83 0.21
CA ARG A 334 12.06 -5.48 1.64
C ARG A 334 13.25 -4.65 2.10
N LEU A 335 14.46 -4.94 1.60
CA LEU A 335 15.64 -4.11 1.89
C LEU A 335 15.52 -2.70 1.32
N LYS A 336 14.96 -2.54 0.11
CA LYS A 336 14.70 -1.22 -0.47
C LYS A 336 13.70 -0.43 0.36
N PHE A 337 12.58 -1.05 0.73
CA PHE A 337 11.59 -0.42 1.60
C PHE A 337 12.20 0.01 2.95
N LEU A 338 12.99 -0.87 3.57
CA LEU A 338 13.61 -0.57 4.85
C LEU A 338 14.69 0.52 4.76
N ALA A 339 15.38 0.61 3.61
CA ALA A 339 16.27 1.71 3.31
C ALA A 339 15.50 3.05 3.20
N ASP A 340 14.32 3.07 2.57
CA ASP A 340 13.46 4.26 2.50
C ASP A 340 12.96 4.67 3.90
N VAL A 341 12.54 3.71 4.72
CA VAL A 341 12.16 3.91 6.12
C VAL A 341 13.31 4.51 6.92
N LEU A 342 14.53 4.00 6.75
CA LEU A 342 15.72 4.52 7.41
C LEU A 342 16.10 5.93 6.94
N ILE A 343 15.93 6.25 5.65
CA ILE A 343 16.12 7.61 5.13
C ILE A 343 15.10 8.57 5.79
N PHE A 344 13.84 8.14 5.88
CA PHE A 344 12.80 8.91 6.55
C PHE A 344 13.10 9.11 8.04
N TYR A 345 13.49 8.04 8.74
CA TYR A 345 13.91 8.08 10.14
C TYR A 345 15.05 9.08 10.35
N CYS A 346 16.11 9.02 9.54
CA CYS A 346 17.23 9.96 9.63
C CYS A 346 16.79 11.42 9.39
N ASN A 347 15.94 11.66 8.38
CA ASN A 347 15.42 13.00 8.11
C ASN A 347 14.54 13.54 9.25
N ALA A 348 13.70 12.67 9.84
CA ALA A 348 12.85 13.04 10.97
C ALA A 348 13.69 13.33 12.22
N LEU A 349 14.68 12.48 12.50
CA LEU A 349 15.64 12.69 13.58
C LEU A 349 16.35 14.04 13.43
N GLU A 350 16.84 14.33 12.22
CA GLU A 350 17.57 15.58 11.91
C GLU A 350 16.70 16.83 12.07
N LYS A 351 15.50 16.81 11.47
CA LYS A 351 14.67 18.02 11.31
C LYS A 351 13.65 18.24 12.41
N LEU A 352 13.24 17.19 13.11
CA LEU A 352 12.16 17.25 14.09
C LEU A 352 12.67 17.01 15.50
N PHE A 353 13.51 15.99 15.70
CA PHE A 353 13.92 15.60 17.04
C PHE A 353 15.16 16.34 17.54
N TYR A 354 16.23 16.51 16.75
CA TYR A 354 17.40 17.25 17.22
C TYR A 354 17.12 18.70 17.63
N PRO A 355 16.32 19.50 16.90
CA PRO A 355 16.00 20.86 17.34
C PRO A 355 15.34 20.88 18.73
N VAL A 356 14.48 19.90 19.01
CA VAL A 356 13.81 19.75 20.30
C VAL A 356 14.77 19.26 21.39
N LEU A 357 15.65 18.31 21.07
CA LEU A 357 16.65 17.78 22.02
C LEU A 357 17.68 18.82 22.41
N VAL A 358 18.13 19.66 21.47
CA VAL A 358 19.09 20.76 21.72
C VAL A 358 18.47 21.83 22.62
N ASP A 359 17.20 22.19 22.43
CA ASP A 359 16.50 23.18 23.24
C ASP A 359 16.27 22.70 24.69
N VAL A 360 16.07 21.39 24.88
CA VAL A 360 15.78 20.80 26.19
C VAL A 360 17.04 20.51 27.00
N SER A 361 18.16 20.17 26.35
CA SER A 361 19.33 19.62 27.06
C SER A 361 20.48 20.59 27.30
N ASN A 362 20.57 21.76 26.64
CA ASN A 362 21.72 22.68 26.76
C ASN A 362 23.11 22.01 26.55
N ILE A 363 23.13 20.82 25.94
CA ILE A 363 24.31 20.04 25.63
C ILE A 363 24.56 20.16 24.13
N GLN A 364 25.78 20.56 23.75
CA GLN A 364 26.24 20.38 22.37
C GLN A 364 26.31 18.88 22.08
N LEU A 365 25.22 18.32 21.56
CA LEU A 365 25.19 16.97 21.02
C LEU A 365 26.22 16.88 19.88
N SER A 366 27.25 16.04 20.07
CA SER A 366 28.29 15.74 19.07
C SER A 366 27.80 14.85 17.91
N LEU A 367 26.50 14.82 17.64
CA LEU A 367 25.82 13.94 16.67
C LEU A 367 25.95 14.28 15.16
N PRO A 368 26.22 15.52 14.69
CA PRO A 368 26.17 15.82 13.24
C PRO A 368 27.14 14.99 12.39
N ALA A 369 28.21 14.46 12.98
CA ALA A 369 29.18 13.62 12.29
C ALA A 369 28.73 12.16 12.09
N GLN A 370 27.75 11.66 12.86
CA GLN A 370 27.35 10.25 12.86
C GLN A 370 26.24 9.91 11.83
N ASP A 371 25.37 10.88 11.52
CA ASP A 371 24.28 10.73 10.55
C ASP A 371 24.78 10.66 9.08
N LEU A 372 25.90 11.33 8.80
CA LEU A 372 26.62 11.21 7.51
C LEU A 372 27.03 9.76 7.19
N TYR A 373 27.27 8.93 8.20
CA TYR A 373 27.63 7.53 8.00
C TYR A 373 26.41 6.62 7.76
N ILE A 374 25.24 6.86 8.38
CA ILE A 374 24.03 6.06 8.09
C ILE A 374 23.60 6.29 6.65
N ALA A 375 23.57 7.54 6.21
CA ALA A 375 23.23 7.88 4.83
C ALA A 375 24.20 7.26 3.81
N SER A 376 25.50 7.20 4.13
CA SER A 376 26.51 6.52 3.31
C SER A 376 26.29 5.01 3.28
N ASP A 377 26.01 4.39 4.42
CA ASP A 377 25.77 2.95 4.55
C ASP A 377 24.49 2.52 3.82
N ILE A 378 23.41 3.32 3.91
CA ILE A 378 22.17 3.12 3.16
C ILE A 378 22.42 3.22 1.65
N LYS A 379 23.16 4.25 1.21
CA LYS A 379 23.52 4.41 -0.22
C LYS A 379 24.32 3.22 -0.74
N HIS A 380 25.25 2.69 0.06
CA HIS A 380 26.03 1.51 -0.29
C HIS A 380 25.16 0.23 -0.36
N LEU A 381 24.22 0.06 0.57
CA LEU A 381 23.26 -1.05 0.54
C LEU A 381 22.36 -0.96 -0.71
N LEU A 382 21.79 0.21 -0.98
CA LEU A 382 20.97 0.46 -2.17
C LEU A 382 21.75 0.30 -3.47
N TYR A 383 23.02 0.74 -3.51
CA TYR A 383 23.91 0.51 -4.66
C TYR A 383 24.08 -0.99 -4.91
N LEU A 384 24.38 -1.79 -3.89
CA LEU A 384 24.56 -3.23 -4.05
C LEU A 384 23.29 -3.93 -4.55
N VAL A 385 22.14 -3.47 -4.05
CA VAL A 385 20.82 -4.01 -4.40
C VAL A 385 20.36 -3.58 -5.81
N ASN A 386 20.83 -2.43 -6.33
CA ASN A 386 20.45 -1.90 -7.65
C ASN A 386 21.49 -2.19 -8.77
N TYR A 387 22.77 -2.38 -8.45
CA TYR A 387 23.87 -2.42 -9.44
C TYR A 387 24.09 -3.80 -10.09
N ASN A 388 23.39 -4.85 -9.64
CA ASN A 388 23.64 -6.22 -10.11
C ASN A 388 22.86 -6.65 -11.36
N SER A 389 22.12 -5.76 -12.02
CA SER A 389 21.50 -6.03 -13.32
C SER A 389 22.48 -5.98 -14.51
N GLN A 390 23.74 -5.53 -14.31
CA GLN A 390 24.66 -5.17 -15.41
C GLN A 390 26.00 -5.93 -15.49
N LYS A 391 26.35 -6.77 -14.51
CA LYS A 391 27.54 -7.65 -14.60
C LYS A 391 27.13 -9.08 -14.35
N GLY A 392 27.65 -10.01 -15.15
CA GLY A 392 27.38 -11.46 -15.07
C GLY A 392 27.94 -12.15 -13.82
N ILE A 393 27.67 -11.59 -12.65
CA ILE A 393 27.92 -12.14 -11.33
C ILE A 393 26.88 -13.24 -11.09
N THR A 394 27.31 -14.37 -10.53
CA THR A 394 26.38 -15.46 -10.25
C THR A 394 25.48 -15.11 -9.05
N ALA A 395 24.24 -15.63 -9.02
CA ALA A 395 23.31 -15.37 -7.91
C ALA A 395 23.90 -15.77 -6.53
N ASN A 396 24.77 -16.78 -6.49
CA ASN A 396 25.51 -17.18 -5.29
C ASN A 396 26.51 -16.12 -4.81
N GLU A 397 27.25 -15.51 -5.72
CA GLU A 397 28.20 -14.43 -5.40
C GLU A 397 27.46 -13.19 -4.92
N PHE A 398 26.37 -12.83 -5.59
CA PHE A 398 25.50 -11.72 -5.16
C PHE A 398 24.96 -11.91 -3.75
N VAL A 399 24.37 -13.08 -3.45
CA VAL A 399 23.84 -13.36 -2.11
C VAL A 399 24.94 -13.34 -1.05
N LYS A 400 26.15 -13.81 -1.39
CA LYS A 400 27.30 -13.77 -0.48
C LYS A 400 27.72 -12.33 -0.16
N GLU A 401 27.81 -11.47 -1.17
CA GLU A 401 28.14 -10.05 -0.99
C GLU A 401 27.04 -9.31 -0.21
N LEU A 402 25.77 -9.57 -0.55
CA LEU A 402 24.63 -8.96 0.12
C LEU A 402 24.56 -9.38 1.59
N CYS A 403 24.82 -10.65 1.93
CA CYS A 403 24.94 -11.11 3.32
C CYS A 403 26.01 -10.31 4.07
N GLN A 404 27.24 -10.25 3.53
CA GLN A 404 28.35 -9.58 4.21
C GLN A 404 28.08 -8.09 4.45
N LYS A 405 27.47 -7.42 3.46
CA LYS A 405 27.11 -6.01 3.57
C LYS A 405 25.96 -5.78 4.53
N LEU A 406 24.92 -6.61 4.47
CA LEU A 406 23.79 -6.52 5.38
C LEU A 406 24.22 -6.81 6.82
N GLU A 407 25.07 -7.81 7.07
CA GLU A 407 25.65 -8.07 8.40
C GLU A 407 26.39 -6.85 8.95
N SER A 408 27.22 -6.19 8.12
CA SER A 408 27.91 -4.97 8.52
C SER A 408 26.93 -3.83 8.79
N PHE A 409 25.89 -3.71 7.96
CA PHE A 409 24.86 -2.69 8.07
C PHE A 409 24.06 -2.84 9.37
N VAL A 410 23.57 -4.04 9.66
CA VAL A 410 22.82 -4.35 10.90
C VAL A 410 23.68 -4.05 12.13
N ARG A 411 24.96 -4.44 12.15
CA ARG A 411 25.86 -4.10 13.26
C ARG A 411 26.02 -2.58 13.43
N ASN A 412 26.18 -1.84 12.34
CA ASN A 412 26.33 -0.40 12.39
C ASN A 412 25.05 0.29 12.91
N ILE A 413 23.88 -0.17 12.48
CA ILE A 413 22.58 0.33 12.97
C ILE A 413 22.39 0.00 14.46
N ASP A 414 22.71 -1.23 14.90
CA ASP A 414 22.60 -1.63 16.30
C ASP A 414 23.49 -0.78 17.22
N ILE A 415 24.73 -0.50 16.81
CA ILE A 415 25.64 0.39 17.57
C ILE A 415 25.05 1.79 17.68
N LYS A 416 24.50 2.33 16.59
CA LYS A 416 23.99 3.70 16.55
C LYS A 416 22.71 3.88 17.35
N PHE A 417 21.77 2.94 17.25
CA PHE A 417 20.56 2.98 18.06
C PHE A 417 20.91 2.85 19.54
N SER A 418 21.86 1.97 19.90
CA SER A 418 22.36 1.87 21.27
C SER A 418 22.99 3.18 21.78
N LEU A 419 23.73 3.91 20.94
CA LEU A 419 24.29 5.21 21.32
C LEU A 419 23.19 6.26 21.51
N GLN A 420 22.21 6.31 20.61
CA GLN A 420 21.06 7.23 20.70
C GLN A 420 20.22 6.97 21.94
N GLU A 421 20.01 5.70 22.32
CA GLU A 421 19.33 5.29 23.56
C GLU A 421 20.08 5.72 24.84
N ASN A 422 21.40 5.91 24.77
CA ASN A 422 22.21 6.35 25.91
C ASN A 422 22.37 7.88 26.01
N GLU A 423 22.08 8.61 24.93
CA GLU A 423 22.19 10.08 24.85
C GLU A 423 20.85 10.80 25.09
N VAL A 424 19.73 10.07 24.95
CA VAL A 424 18.34 10.45 25.26
C VAL A 424 18.01 10.11 26.71
#